data_AF-W5T790-F1
#
_entry.id   AF-W5T790-F1
#
_cell.length_a   1.000
_cell.length_b   1.000
_cell.length_c   1.000
_cell.angle_alpha   90.00
_cell.angle_beta   90.00
_cell.angle_gamma   90.00
#
_symmetry.space_group_name_H-M   'P 1'
#
loop_
_entity.id
_entity.type
_entity.pdbx_description
1 polymer ?
#
loop_
_entity_poly.entity_id
_entity_poly.type
_entity_poly.pdbx_seq_one_letter_code
_entity_poly.pdbx_strand_id
1 'polypeptide(L)'
;GALEKITSIDESIKKQVADSKSKGILFLGKLKSKKTELGKKDASEDDAKKAIDRNNADKSLGAQELIELNTAIDTLLTSAEAAVTSAMKELTTPAKSETTKP
;
A
#
# COMPACT_ATOMS: atom_id res chain seq x y z
N GLY A 1 -13.16 1.29 -2.08
CA GLY A 1 -12.25 2.19 -2.80
C GLY A 1 -12.49 2.04 -4.28
N ALA A 2 -12.09 3.02 -5.09
CA ALA A 2 -12.23 2.93 -6.55
C ALA A 2 -11.44 1.75 -7.14
N LEU A 3 -10.22 1.51 -6.64
CA LEU A 3 -9.34 0.45 -7.13
C LEU A 3 -9.89 -0.98 -6.92
N GLU A 4 -10.60 -1.27 -5.82
CA GLU A 4 -11.20 -2.60 -5.58
C GLU A 4 -12.32 -2.96 -6.58
N LYS A 5 -12.87 -1.96 -7.28
CA LYS A 5 -13.96 -2.14 -8.25
C LYS A 5 -13.44 -2.49 -9.65
N ILE A 6 -12.13 -2.37 -9.89
CA ILE A 6 -11.54 -2.75 -11.17
C ILE A 6 -11.58 -4.27 -11.29
N THR A 7 -12.26 -4.78 -12.31
CA THR A 7 -12.48 -6.22 -12.52
C THR A 7 -11.42 -6.86 -13.41
N SER A 8 -10.65 -6.06 -14.15
CA SER A 8 -9.64 -6.51 -15.11
C SER A 8 -8.24 -6.69 -14.53
N ILE A 9 -8.04 -6.47 -13.22
CA ILE A 9 -6.75 -6.65 -12.56
C ILE A 9 -6.62 -8.06 -12.00
N ASP A 10 -5.37 -8.54 -11.94
CA ASP A 10 -5.01 -9.83 -11.36
C ASP A 10 -5.51 -9.98 -9.91
N GLU A 11 -5.88 -11.21 -9.52
CA GLU A 11 -6.44 -11.49 -8.21
C GLU A 11 -5.47 -11.21 -7.06
N SER A 12 -4.16 -11.43 -7.27
CA SER A 12 -3.12 -11.12 -6.28
C SER A 12 -3.05 -9.61 -6.03
N ILE A 13 -3.03 -8.81 -7.10
CA ILE A 13 -3.04 -7.34 -7.02
C ILE A 13 -4.34 -6.88 -6.34
N LYS A 14 -5.49 -7.51 -6.65
CA LYS A 14 -6.77 -7.21 -6.01
C LYS A 14 -6.75 -7.46 -4.50
N LYS A 15 -6.11 -8.55 -4.05
CA LYS A 15 -5.91 -8.84 -2.61
C LYS A 15 -5.03 -7.79 -1.95
N GLN A 16 -3.94 -7.37 -2.59
CA GLN A 16 -3.05 -6.33 -2.08
C GLN A 16 -3.72 -4.95 -1.99
N VAL A 17 -4.60 -4.62 -2.94
CA VAL A 17 -5.45 -3.41 -2.86
C VAL A 17 -6.37 -3.47 -1.64
N ALA A 18 -7.03 -4.61 -1.42
CA ALA A 18 -7.91 -4.80 -0.28
C ALA A 18 -7.15 -4.71 1.06
N ASP A 19 -5.96 -5.30 1.14
CA ASP A 19 -5.08 -5.21 2.32
C ASP A 19 -4.63 -3.78 2.60
N SER A 20 -4.11 -3.07 1.58
CA SER A 20 -3.71 -1.66 1.70
C SER A 20 -4.86 -0.79 2.20
N LYS A 21 -6.08 -1.00 1.68
CA LYS A 21 -7.27 -0.30 2.17
C LYS A 21 -7.60 -0.66 3.62
N SER A 22 -7.54 -1.94 3.98
CA SER A 22 -7.78 -2.40 5.35
C SER A 22 -6.82 -1.72 6.33
N LYS A 23 -5.52 -1.68 6.02
CA LYS A 23 -4.50 -0.96 6.79
C LYS A 23 -4.77 0.54 6.86
N GLY A 24 -5.24 1.15 5.77
CA GLY A 24 -5.65 2.56 5.76
C GLY A 24 -6.84 2.84 6.69
N ILE A 25 -7.82 1.93 6.73
CA ILE A 25 -8.95 2.01 7.66
C ILE A 25 -8.47 1.87 9.11
N LEU A 26 -7.54 0.96 9.39
CA LEU A 26 -6.96 0.77 10.73
C LEU A 26 -6.20 2.03 11.18
N PHE A 27 -5.38 2.62 10.30
CA PHE A 27 -4.69 3.88 10.59
C PHE A 27 -5.67 5.00 10.93
N LEU A 28 -6.69 5.23 10.09
CA LEU A 28 -7.74 6.22 10.38
C LEU A 28 -8.52 5.90 11.66
N GLY A 29 -8.76 4.61 11.93
CA GLY A 29 -9.37 4.13 13.16
C GLY A 29 -8.55 4.52 14.39
N LYS A 30 -7.24 4.30 14.34
CA LYS A 30 -6.30 4.65 15.41
C LYS A 30 -6.30 6.15 15.68
N LEU A 31 -6.13 6.98 14.65
CA LEU A 31 -6.17 8.44 14.79
C LEU A 31 -7.47 8.93 15.43
N LYS A 32 -8.61 8.37 15.00
CA LYS A 32 -9.93 8.69 15.60
C LYS A 32 -10.01 8.28 17.08
N SER A 33 -9.50 7.11 17.44
CA SER A 33 -9.47 6.64 18.84
C SER A 33 -8.57 7.49 19.74
N LYS A 34 -7.58 8.18 19.16
CA LYS A 34 -6.62 9.06 19.85
C LYS A 34 -6.99 10.54 19.76
N LYS A 35 -8.27 10.84 19.57
CA LYS A 35 -8.78 12.22 19.45
C LYS A 35 -8.45 13.10 20.66
N THR A 36 -8.36 12.52 21.86
CA THR A 36 -8.03 13.30 23.07
C THR A 36 -6.62 13.88 23.00
N GLU A 37 -5.66 13.09 22.51
CA GLU A 37 -4.27 13.48 22.33
C GLU A 37 -4.07 14.33 21.06
N LEU A 38 -4.69 13.94 19.95
CA LEU A 38 -4.43 14.51 18.62
C LEU A 38 -5.40 15.64 18.21
N GLY A 39 -6.58 15.70 18.81
CA GLY A 39 -7.64 16.65 18.46
C GLY A 39 -7.78 17.82 19.45
N LYS A 40 -6.88 17.95 20.42
CA LYS A 40 -6.85 19.07 21.37
C LYS A 40 -6.25 20.31 20.71
N LYS A 41 -6.66 21.50 21.17
CA LYS A 41 -6.21 22.81 20.64
C LYS A 41 -4.68 22.92 20.54
N ASP A 42 -3.98 22.36 21.53
CA ASP A 42 -2.52 22.42 21.66
C ASP A 42 -1.94 21.00 21.61
N ALA A 43 -2.22 20.26 20.54
CA ALA A 43 -1.57 18.97 20.27
C ALA A 43 -0.05 19.16 20.21
N SER A 44 0.70 18.31 20.94
CA SER A 44 2.14 18.48 21.04
C SER A 44 2.85 17.93 19.80
N GLU A 45 4.05 18.45 19.51
CA GLU A 45 4.91 17.89 18.46
C GLU A 45 5.22 16.42 18.70
N ASP A 46 5.42 16.02 19.96
CA ASP A 46 5.65 14.62 20.35
C ASP A 46 4.44 13.73 20.04
N ASP A 47 3.22 14.18 20.38
CA ASP A 47 1.98 13.46 20.04
C ASP A 47 1.82 13.35 18.51
N ALA A 48 2.14 14.40 17.77
CA ALA A 48 2.10 14.39 16.31
C ALA A 48 3.11 13.37 15.73
N LYS A 49 4.35 13.34 16.22
CA LYS A 49 5.37 12.37 15.77
C LYS A 49 4.93 10.93 16.03
N LYS A 50 4.37 10.63 17.21
CA LYS A 50 3.82 9.29 17.53
C LYS A 50 2.68 8.85 16.61
N ALA A 51 2.01 9.80 15.95
CA ALA A 51 0.90 9.53 15.05
C ALA A 51 1.31 9.42 13.58
N ILE A 52 2.23 10.27 13.09
CA ILE A 52 2.51 10.39 11.64
C ILE A 52 3.99 10.31 11.24
N ASP A 53 4.93 10.38 12.18
CA ASP A 53 6.35 10.18 11.86
C ASP A 53 6.71 8.70 11.98
N ARG A 54 6.88 8.05 10.82
CA ARG A 54 7.24 6.62 10.71
C ARG A 54 8.58 6.30 11.36
N ASN A 55 9.47 7.28 11.53
CA ASN A 55 10.80 7.10 12.09
C ASN A 55 10.83 7.39 13.60
N ASN A 56 9.73 7.85 14.20
CA ASN A 56 9.70 8.14 15.62
C ASN A 56 9.89 6.86 16.45
N ALA A 57 10.57 6.96 17.58
CA ALA A 57 10.81 5.79 18.45
C ALA A 57 9.48 5.23 18.99
N ASP A 58 8.64 6.10 19.57
CA ASP A 58 7.29 5.77 20.01
C ASP A 58 6.28 5.96 18.87
N LYS A 59 5.44 4.96 18.65
CA LYS A 59 4.50 4.92 17.52
C LYS A 59 3.06 4.66 17.95
N SER A 60 2.80 4.83 19.24
CA SER A 60 1.56 4.41 19.92
C SER A 60 0.30 5.15 19.46
N LEU A 61 0.42 6.31 18.81
CA LEU A 61 -0.73 7.14 18.40
C LEU A 61 -1.14 6.96 16.93
N GLY A 62 -0.40 6.18 16.13
CA GLY A 62 -0.76 5.90 14.75
C GLY A 62 0.41 5.60 13.82
N ALA A 63 1.64 5.96 14.20
CA ALA A 63 2.80 5.74 13.33
C ALA A 63 3.06 4.24 13.07
N GLN A 64 2.63 3.35 13.97
CA GLN A 64 2.71 1.91 13.78
C GLN A 64 1.78 1.45 12.64
N GLU A 65 0.51 1.84 12.69
CA GLU A 65 -0.46 1.56 11.64
C GLU A 65 -0.07 2.23 10.31
N LEU A 66 0.57 3.41 10.35
CA LEU A 66 1.10 4.07 9.17
C LEU A 66 2.26 3.29 8.54
N ILE A 67 3.15 2.69 9.32
CA ILE A 67 4.20 1.80 8.80
C ILE A 67 3.58 0.60 8.10
N GLU A 68 2.60 -0.05 8.73
CA GLU A 68 1.92 -1.20 8.13
C GLU A 68 1.20 -0.84 6.83
N LEU A 69 0.56 0.33 6.78
CA LEU A 69 -0.03 0.86 5.55
C LEU A 69 1.04 1.08 4.46
N ASN A 70 2.18 1.67 4.81
CA ASN A 70 3.26 1.88 3.84
C ASN A 70 3.80 0.57 3.30
N THR A 71 4.05 -0.43 4.16
CA THR A 71 4.51 -1.75 3.71
C THR A 71 3.51 -2.43 2.76
N ALA A 72 2.21 -2.32 3.04
CA ALA A 72 1.18 -2.86 2.16
C ALA A 72 1.16 -2.14 0.79
N ILE A 73 1.32 -0.82 0.78
CA ILE A 73 1.39 -0.02 -0.46
C ILE A 73 2.67 -0.32 -1.24
N ASP A 74 3.82 -0.45 -0.58
CA ASP A 74 5.10 -0.79 -1.23
C ASP A 74 5.01 -2.15 -1.93
N THR A 75 4.37 -3.12 -1.27
CA THR A 75 4.12 -4.46 -1.82
C THR A 75 3.20 -4.40 -3.05
N LEU A 76 2.13 -3.61 -2.96
CA LEU A 76 1.19 -3.38 -4.06
C LEU A 76 1.88 -2.72 -5.26
N LEU A 77 2.67 -1.67 -5.01
CA LEU A 77 3.41 -0.95 -6.05
C LEU A 77 4.41 -1.86 -6.75
N THR A 78 5.20 -2.62 -5.98
CA THR A 78 6.17 -3.59 -6.52
C THR A 78 5.49 -4.59 -7.46
N SER A 79 4.31 -5.08 -7.08
CA SER A 79 3.57 -6.06 -7.88
C SER A 79 2.99 -5.44 -9.15
N ALA A 80 2.50 -4.19 -9.07
CA ALA A 80 2.03 -3.45 -10.23
C ALA A 80 3.16 -3.15 -11.22
N GLU A 81 4.33 -2.72 -10.74
CA GLU A 81 5.51 -2.46 -11.57
C GLU A 81 6.04 -3.74 -12.24
N ALA A 82 6.02 -4.87 -11.52
CA ALA A 82 6.38 -6.17 -12.08
C ALA A 82 5.44 -6.58 -13.22
N ALA A 83 4.13 -6.40 -13.05
CA ALA A 83 3.15 -6.72 -14.09
C ALA A 83 3.37 -5.88 -15.37
N VAL A 84 3.62 -4.57 -15.23
CA VAL A 84 3.95 -3.69 -16.36
C VAL A 84 5.26 -4.11 -17.03
N THR A 85 6.28 -4.43 -16.24
CA THR A 85 7.59 -4.88 -16.75
C THR A 85 7.47 -6.18 -17.53
N SER A 86 6.67 -7.14 -17.06
CA SER A 86 6.43 -8.40 -17.75
C SER A 86 5.71 -8.20 -19.08
N ALA A 87 4.66 -7.37 -19.11
CA ALA A 87 3.94 -7.05 -20.34
C ALA A 87 4.85 -6.39 -21.39
N MET A 88 5.73 -5.47 -20.98
CA MET A 88 6.72 -4.87 -21.88
C MET A 88 7.73 -5.88 -22.40
N LYS A 89 8.17 -6.82 -21.55
CA LYS A 89 9.09 -7.90 -21.97
C LYS A 89 8.44 -8.80 -23.01
N GLU A 90 7.19 -9.21 -22.80
CA GLU A 90 6.47 -10.06 -23.75
C GLU A 90 6.30 -9.39 -25.13
N LEU A 91 6.09 -8.08 -25.17
CA LEU A 91 6.00 -7.32 -26.42
C LEU A 91 7.34 -7.13 -27.15
N THR A 92 8.46 -7.20 -26.41
CA THR A 92 9.81 -6.97 -26.97
C THR A 92 10.58 -8.25 -27.23
N THR A 93 10.17 -9.37 -26.62
CA THR A 93 10.72 -10.69 -26.95
C THR A 93 10.25 -11.13 -28.33
N PRO A 94 11.17 -11.48 -29.26
CA PRO A 94 10.80 -12.02 -30.56
C PRO A 94 9.89 -13.24 -30.39
N ALA A 95 8.82 -13.31 -31.19
CA ALA A 95 7.98 -14.51 -31.23
C ALA A 95 8.87 -15.72 -31.53
N LYS A 96 8.79 -16.75 -30.69
CA LYS A 96 9.55 -17.99 -30.87
C LYS A 96 9.22 -18.52 -32.26
N SER A 97 10.18 -18.49 -33.18
CA SER A 97 9.99 -19.03 -34.52
C SER A 97 9.54 -20.47 -34.38
N GLU A 98 8.37 -20.79 -34.93
CA GLU A 98 7.96 -22.18 -35.09
C GLU A 98 9.06 -22.85 -35.93
N THR A 99 9.81 -23.77 -35.33
CA THR A 99 10.67 -24.65 -36.10
C THR A 99 9.76 -25.49 -36.97
N THR A 100 9.59 -25.08 -38.22
CA THR A 100 9.03 -25.91 -39.28
C THR A 100 9.91 -27.15 -39.39
N LYS A 101 9.44 -28.24 -38.79
CA LYS A 101 10.06 -29.55 -38.94
C LYS A 101 9.72 -30.05 -40.35
N PRO A 102 10.71 -30.46 -41.17
CA PRO A 102 10.48 -31.02 -42.50
C PRO A 102 9.72 -32.34 -42.45
#